data_AF-A0A376VMT7-F1
#
_entry.id   AF-A0A376VMT7-F1
#
_cell.length_a   1.000
_cell.length_b   1.000
_cell.length_c   1.000
_cell.angle_alpha   90.00
_cell.angle_beta   90.00
_cell.angle_gamma   90.00
#
_symmetry.space_group_name_H-M   'P 1'
#
loop_
_entity.id
_entity.type
_entity.pdbx_description
1 polymer ?
#
loop_
_entity_poly.entity_id
_entity_poly.type
_entity_poly.pdbx_seq_one_letter_code
_entity_poly.pdbx_strand_id
1 'polypeptide(L)'
;MAGEYAAELANQALDRNLNVMMFSDNVTLEDEIQLKTRAREKGLLVMGPDCGTSMIAGTPLAFANVMPEGNIGVIGASGTGIQELCSQIALAGEGITHAIGLGGRDLSREVGGISALNGAGNAQRRREKRSAGICFKTTCRSCASENC
;
A
#
# COMPACT_ATOMS: atom_id res chain seq x y z
N MET A 1 -10.13 8.60 -12.14
CA MET A 1 -11.52 9.08 -12.31
C MET A 1 -11.79 10.13 -11.27
N ALA A 2 -12.88 10.89 -11.36
CA ALA A 2 -13.30 11.73 -10.24
C ALA A 2 -13.54 10.86 -9.00
N GLY A 3 -13.11 11.33 -7.82
CA GLY A 3 -13.14 10.57 -6.57
C GLY A 3 -14.52 10.02 -6.20
N GLU A 4 -15.58 10.74 -6.54
CA GLU A 4 -16.98 10.34 -6.28
C GLU A 4 -17.35 8.98 -6.89
N TYR A 5 -16.83 8.63 -8.07
CA TYR A 5 -17.10 7.34 -8.71
C TYR A 5 -16.10 6.25 -8.32
N ALA A 6 -14.97 6.63 -7.72
CA ALA A 6 -13.91 5.69 -7.38
C ALA A 6 -14.37 4.69 -6.31
N ALA A 7 -15.15 5.15 -5.32
CA ALA A 7 -15.68 4.29 -4.27
C ALA A 7 -16.69 3.26 -4.79
N GLU A 8 -17.54 3.65 -5.73
CA GLU A 8 -18.52 2.74 -6.34
C GLU A 8 -17.81 1.66 -7.15
N LEU A 9 -16.85 2.03 -8.00
CA LEU A 9 -16.07 1.07 -8.79
C LEU A 9 -15.23 0.14 -7.92
N ALA A 10 -14.67 0.65 -6.81
CA ALA A 10 -13.98 -0.17 -5.84
C ALA A 10 -14.92 -1.21 -5.21
N ASN A 11 -16.13 -0.82 -4.84
CA ASN A 11 -17.15 -1.74 -4.33
C ASN A 11 -17.51 -2.81 -5.37
N GLN A 12 -17.70 -2.44 -6.64
CA GLN A 12 -17.99 -3.39 -7.72
C GLN A 12 -16.81 -4.37 -7.95
N ALA A 13 -15.56 -3.91 -7.82
CA ALA A 13 -14.40 -4.78 -7.89
C ALA A 13 -14.34 -5.76 -6.71
N LEU A 14 -14.65 -5.29 -5.49
CA LEU A 14 -14.74 -6.14 -4.31
C LEU A 14 -15.89 -7.15 -4.42
N ASP A 15 -17.02 -6.81 -5.06
CA ASP A 15 -18.10 -7.76 -5.34
C ASP A 15 -17.63 -8.94 -6.20
N ARG A 16 -16.68 -8.70 -7.09
CA ARG A 16 -16.04 -9.71 -7.95
C ARG A 16 -14.85 -10.40 -7.32
N ASN A 17 -14.63 -10.20 -6.01
CA ASN A 17 -13.50 -10.72 -5.24
C ASN A 17 -12.12 -10.32 -5.80
N LEU A 18 -12.00 -9.08 -6.28
CA LEU A 18 -10.74 -8.53 -6.79
C LEU A 18 -10.08 -7.62 -5.75
N ASN A 19 -8.74 -7.64 -5.74
CA ASN A 19 -7.96 -6.61 -5.04
C ASN A 19 -8.11 -5.28 -5.79
N VAL A 20 -8.06 -4.17 -5.05
CA VAL A 20 -8.29 -2.83 -5.61
C VAL A 20 -7.07 -1.95 -5.34
N MET A 21 -6.64 -1.21 -6.37
CA MET A 21 -5.75 -0.07 -6.20
C MET A 21 -6.46 1.20 -6.66
N MET A 22 -6.55 2.17 -5.76
CA MET A 22 -7.20 3.44 -5.96
C MET A 22 -6.15 4.54 -6.08
N PHE A 23 -5.80 4.86 -7.32
CA PHE A 23 -4.96 6.02 -7.63
C PHE A 23 -5.72 7.35 -7.46
N SER A 24 -7.04 7.34 -7.58
CA SER A 24 -7.85 8.56 -7.52
C SER A 24 -7.87 9.15 -6.10
N ASP A 25 -7.85 10.47 -6.04
CA ASP A 25 -8.05 11.27 -4.83
C ASP A 25 -9.56 11.52 -4.60
N ASN A 26 -9.91 12.39 -3.64
CA ASN A 26 -11.28 12.84 -3.38
C ASN A 26 -12.29 11.73 -3.03
N VAL A 27 -11.84 10.67 -2.36
CA VAL A 27 -12.70 9.68 -1.72
C VAL A 27 -12.86 10.06 -0.25
N THR A 28 -14.08 10.00 0.25
CA THR A 28 -14.38 10.34 1.65
C THR A 28 -13.64 9.42 2.61
N LEU A 29 -13.49 9.84 3.86
CA LEU A 29 -12.85 9.03 4.89
C LEU A 29 -13.72 7.81 5.22
N GLU A 30 -15.04 8.02 5.25
CA GLU A 30 -16.06 7.01 5.49
C GLU A 30 -16.00 5.91 4.42
N ASP A 31 -15.92 6.28 3.14
CA ASP A 31 -15.79 5.33 2.04
C ASP A 31 -14.47 4.55 2.10
N GLU A 32 -13.35 5.20 2.43
CA GLU A 32 -12.07 4.52 2.62
C GLU A 32 -12.15 3.45 3.71
N ILE A 33 -12.70 3.81 4.88
CA ILE A 33 -12.83 2.88 6.01
C ILE A 33 -13.76 1.72 5.63
N GLN A 34 -14.89 2.02 4.98
CA GLN A 34 -15.86 1.02 4.54
C GLN A 34 -15.22 0.03 3.55
N LEU A 35 -14.52 0.54 2.54
CA LEU A 35 -13.88 -0.29 1.51
C LEU A 35 -12.78 -1.17 2.09
N LYS A 36 -11.90 -0.61 2.93
CA LYS A 36 -10.80 -1.36 3.55
C LYS A 36 -11.30 -2.42 4.53
N THR A 37 -12.33 -2.09 5.32
CA THR A 37 -12.96 -3.04 6.24
C THR A 37 -13.59 -4.20 5.46
N ARG A 38 -14.35 -3.88 4.41
CA ARG A 38 -14.99 -4.87 3.53
C ARG A 38 -13.95 -5.78 2.86
N ALA A 39 -12.85 -5.21 2.39
CA ALA A 39 -11.77 -5.96 1.79
C ALA A 39 -11.13 -6.93 2.80
N ARG A 40 -10.85 -6.46 4.02
CA ARG A 40 -10.35 -7.30 5.12
C ARG A 40 -11.24 -8.51 5.37
N GLU A 41 -12.55 -8.30 5.48
CA GLU A 41 -13.53 -9.37 5.71
C GLU A 41 -13.53 -10.42 4.58
N LYS A 42 -13.26 -9.98 3.34
CA LYS A 42 -13.13 -10.87 2.17
C LYS A 42 -11.74 -11.48 2.01
N GLY A 43 -10.76 -11.14 2.85
CA GLY A 43 -9.36 -11.54 2.66
C GLY A 43 -8.70 -10.88 1.44
N LEU A 44 -9.21 -9.73 1.01
CA LEU A 44 -8.71 -8.92 -0.10
C LEU A 44 -7.95 -7.69 0.40
N LEU A 45 -7.23 -7.04 -0.52
CA LEU A 45 -6.49 -5.81 -0.27
C LEU A 45 -7.09 -4.64 -1.06
N VAL A 46 -7.31 -3.52 -0.37
CA VAL A 46 -7.58 -2.21 -0.97
C VAL A 46 -6.39 -1.30 -0.69
N MET A 47 -5.71 -0.88 -1.75
CA MET A 47 -4.59 0.06 -1.74
C MET A 47 -5.12 1.45 -2.10
N GLY A 48 -5.08 2.41 -1.20
CA GLY A 48 -5.64 3.75 -1.42
C GLY A 48 -6.89 4.03 -0.59
N PRO A 49 -7.56 5.18 -0.81
CA PRO A 49 -7.38 6.15 -1.89
C PRO A 49 -6.05 6.90 -1.86
N ASP A 50 -5.76 7.63 -2.94
CA ASP A 50 -4.50 8.35 -3.13
C ASP A 50 -3.26 7.42 -3.04
N CYS A 51 -3.37 6.24 -3.65
CA CYS A 51 -2.25 5.30 -3.77
C CYS A 51 -1.49 5.55 -5.08
N GLY A 52 -0.49 6.44 -5.04
CA GLY A 52 0.28 6.86 -6.20
C GLY A 52 1.29 5.83 -6.75
N THR A 53 1.75 4.88 -5.91
CA THR A 53 2.84 3.96 -6.24
C THR A 53 2.61 2.59 -5.62
N SER A 54 2.63 1.54 -6.44
CA SER A 54 2.74 0.15 -6.01
C SER A 54 3.50 -0.68 -7.04
N MET A 55 4.19 -1.74 -6.59
CA MET A 55 4.90 -2.72 -7.39
C MET A 55 4.59 -4.11 -6.84
N ILE A 56 3.77 -4.91 -7.53
CA ILE A 56 3.32 -6.21 -7.02
C ILE A 56 3.84 -7.32 -7.94
N ALA A 57 4.72 -8.19 -7.43
CA ALA A 57 5.33 -9.30 -8.17
C ALA A 57 5.96 -8.82 -9.49
N GLY A 58 6.75 -7.75 -9.43
CA GLY A 58 7.38 -7.11 -10.59
C GLY A 58 6.42 -6.30 -11.48
N THR A 59 5.11 -6.29 -11.22
CA THR A 59 4.14 -5.52 -12.01
C THR A 59 4.07 -4.08 -11.51
N PRO A 60 4.39 -3.07 -12.34
CA PRO A 60 4.26 -1.67 -11.96
C PRO A 60 2.78 -1.25 -11.95
N LEU A 61 2.36 -0.55 -10.90
CA LEU A 61 1.02 0.04 -10.80
C LEU A 61 1.14 1.54 -10.50
N ALA A 62 0.50 2.36 -11.34
CA ALA A 62 0.64 3.82 -11.37
C ALA A 62 2.12 4.25 -11.54
N PHE A 63 2.65 5.12 -10.67
CA PHE A 63 4.03 5.58 -10.77
C PHE A 63 4.96 4.61 -10.05
N ALA A 64 5.76 3.86 -10.80
CA ALA A 64 6.65 2.83 -10.28
C ALA A 64 8.05 2.90 -10.91
N ASN A 65 9.03 2.35 -10.21
CA ASN A 65 10.42 2.22 -10.67
C ASN A 65 10.66 0.80 -11.17
N VAL A 66 11.57 0.63 -12.13
CA VAL A 66 12.12 -0.70 -12.44
C VAL A 66 13.07 -1.07 -11.32
N MET A 67 12.82 -2.21 -10.68
CA MET A 67 13.57 -2.64 -9.51
C MET A 67 14.27 -3.98 -9.76
N PRO A 68 15.50 -4.17 -9.24
CA PRO A 68 16.11 -5.49 -9.15
C PRO A 68 15.23 -6.42 -8.31
N GLU A 69 15.16 -7.69 -8.70
CA GLU A 69 14.56 -8.72 -7.85
C GLU A 69 15.43 -8.91 -6.59
N GLY A 70 14.77 -8.99 -5.44
CA GLY A 70 15.44 -9.31 -4.18
C GLY A 70 14.44 -9.79 -3.14
N ASN A 71 14.83 -9.78 -1.87
CA ASN A 71 14.05 -10.34 -0.76
C ASN A 71 13.44 -9.29 0.19
N ILE A 72 13.49 -8.00 -0.18
CA ILE A 72 12.95 -6.92 0.64
C ILE A 72 11.47 -6.68 0.29
N GLY A 73 10.61 -6.61 1.29
CA GLY A 73 9.21 -6.20 1.14
C GLY A 73 9.04 -4.76 1.59
N VAL A 74 8.48 -3.91 0.73
CA VAL A 74 8.20 -2.51 1.04
C VAL A 74 6.70 -2.31 1.22
N ILE A 75 6.30 -1.64 2.29
CA ILE A 75 4.92 -1.21 2.53
C ILE A 75 4.96 0.27 2.88
N GLY A 76 4.16 1.10 2.21
CA GLY A 76 4.24 2.55 2.43
C GLY A 76 2.92 3.28 2.26
N ALA A 77 2.70 4.27 3.12
CA ALA A 77 1.60 5.23 2.98
C ALA A 77 2.07 6.54 2.31
N SER A 78 3.04 6.47 1.40
CA SER A 78 3.55 7.60 0.62
C SER A 78 4.09 7.14 -0.73
N GLY A 79 3.56 7.69 -1.83
CA GLY A 79 4.00 7.32 -3.18
C GLY A 79 5.47 7.63 -3.44
N THR A 80 5.86 8.90 -3.37
CA THR A 80 7.26 9.33 -3.58
C THR A 80 8.20 8.78 -2.51
N GLY A 81 7.71 8.59 -1.28
CA GLY A 81 8.48 7.92 -0.24
C GLY A 81 8.85 6.48 -0.63
N ILE A 82 7.91 5.73 -1.23
CA ILE A 82 8.18 4.37 -1.74
C ILE A 82 9.21 4.41 -2.85
N GLN A 83 9.05 5.33 -3.81
CA GLN A 83 9.98 5.46 -4.93
C GLN A 83 11.40 5.77 -4.46
N GLU A 84 11.57 6.71 -3.53
CA GLU A 84 12.88 7.06 -2.98
C GLU A 84 13.50 5.90 -2.21
N LEU A 85 12.74 5.24 -1.33
CA LEU A 85 13.24 4.07 -0.60
C LEU A 85 13.67 2.96 -1.55
N CYS A 86 12.88 2.68 -2.59
CA CYS A 86 13.22 1.68 -3.59
C CYS A 86 14.49 2.07 -4.37
N SER A 87 14.64 3.35 -4.73
CA SER A 87 15.86 3.87 -5.34
C SER A 87 17.09 3.64 -4.44
N GLN A 88 16.98 3.93 -3.14
CA GLN A 88 18.06 3.71 -2.17
C GLN A 88 18.40 2.21 -1.99
N ILE A 89 17.39 1.34 -1.99
CA ILE A 89 17.59 -0.12 -1.94
C ILE A 89 18.38 -0.59 -3.17
N ALA A 90 17.99 -0.14 -4.37
CA ALA A 90 18.70 -0.49 -5.61
C ALA A 90 20.13 0.07 -5.61
N LEU A 91 20.34 1.31 -5.14
CA LEU A 91 21.67 1.92 -5.01
C LEU A 91 22.56 1.16 -4.01
N ALA A 92 21.97 0.55 -2.98
CA ALA A 92 22.68 -0.31 -2.04
C ALA A 92 23.02 -1.70 -2.59
N GLY A 93 22.64 -2.00 -3.85
CA GLY A 93 22.88 -3.29 -4.49
C GLY A 93 21.86 -4.38 -4.14
N GLU A 94 20.77 -4.02 -3.48
CA GLU A 94 19.71 -4.92 -3.07
C GLU A 94 18.47 -4.80 -3.97
N GLY A 95 17.52 -5.72 -3.82
CA GLY A 95 16.29 -5.77 -4.61
C GLY A 95 15.04 -5.95 -3.76
N ILE A 96 13.87 -5.72 -4.36
CA ILE A 96 12.58 -5.90 -3.69
C ILE A 96 11.80 -7.07 -4.26
N THR A 97 10.93 -7.65 -3.44
CA THR A 97 9.88 -8.57 -3.91
C THR A 97 8.67 -7.77 -4.39
N HIS A 98 8.22 -6.82 -3.58
CA HIS A 98 7.01 -6.03 -3.76
C HIS A 98 7.17 -4.68 -3.03
N ALA A 99 6.47 -3.66 -3.54
CA ALA A 99 6.16 -2.44 -2.83
C ALA A 99 4.64 -2.22 -2.82
N ILE A 100 4.04 -2.22 -1.63
CA ILE A 100 2.59 -2.08 -1.45
C ILE A 100 2.28 -0.66 -0.97
N GLY A 101 1.69 0.15 -1.83
CA GLY A 101 1.12 1.44 -1.46
C GLY A 101 -0.20 1.27 -0.71
N LEU A 102 -0.37 2.00 0.40
CA LEU A 102 -1.53 1.86 1.28
C LEU A 102 -2.60 2.95 1.10
N GLY A 103 -2.22 4.07 0.48
CA GLY A 103 -2.95 5.34 0.53
C GLY A 103 -2.47 6.22 1.68
N GLY A 104 -2.40 7.54 1.45
CA GLY A 104 -1.78 8.49 2.37
C GLY A 104 -2.40 8.55 3.77
N ARG A 105 -3.69 8.19 3.88
CA ARG A 105 -4.46 8.22 5.12
C ARG A 105 -4.47 6.90 5.89
N ASP A 106 -3.92 5.80 5.34
CA ASP A 106 -4.07 4.48 5.96
C ASP A 106 -3.59 4.42 7.42
N LEU A 107 -2.45 5.03 7.72
CA LEU A 107 -1.90 5.08 9.08
C LEU A 107 -2.46 6.24 9.93
N SER A 108 -3.54 6.90 9.50
CA SER A 108 -4.22 7.88 10.36
C SER A 108 -4.96 7.15 11.49
N ARG A 109 -5.24 7.87 12.57
CA ARG A 109 -5.99 7.36 13.72
C ARG A 109 -7.39 6.89 13.31
N GLU A 110 -7.99 7.56 12.34
CA GLU A 110 -9.34 7.31 11.86
C GLU A 110 -9.42 6.04 10.99
N VAL A 111 -8.43 5.80 10.12
CA VAL A 111 -8.39 4.60 9.27
C VAL A 111 -7.84 3.39 10.01
N GLY A 112 -6.88 3.58 10.92
CA GLY A 112 -6.41 2.53 11.83
C GLY A 112 -5.50 1.48 11.17
N GLY A 113 -4.83 1.81 10.07
CA GLY A 113 -3.81 0.95 9.44
C GLY A 113 -4.36 -0.35 8.86
N ILE A 114 -5.63 -0.38 8.45
CA ILE A 114 -6.31 -1.60 7.98
C ILE A 114 -5.53 -2.24 6.83
N SER A 115 -5.11 -1.45 5.83
CA SER A 115 -4.38 -1.98 4.69
C SER A 115 -2.94 -2.34 5.04
N ALA A 116 -2.29 -1.61 5.96
CA ALA A 116 -0.97 -1.97 6.47
C ALA A 116 -0.96 -3.37 7.10
N LEU A 117 -1.92 -3.65 7.99
CA LEU A 117 -2.06 -4.93 8.67
C LEU A 117 -2.37 -6.07 7.69
N ASN A 118 -3.29 -5.83 6.75
CA ASN A 118 -3.62 -6.82 5.71
C ASN A 118 -2.44 -7.05 4.75
N GLY A 119 -1.76 -5.99 4.33
CA GLY A 119 -0.62 -6.03 3.43
C GLY A 119 0.56 -6.79 4.02
N ALA A 120 0.87 -6.56 5.30
CA ALA A 120 1.91 -7.29 6.02
C ALA A 120 1.60 -8.79 6.11
N GLY A 121 0.36 -9.15 6.46
CA GLY A 121 -0.07 -10.55 6.49
C GLY A 121 0.01 -11.24 5.11
N ASN A 122 -0.31 -10.52 4.03
CA ASN A 122 -0.19 -11.03 2.67
C ASN A 122 1.27 -11.16 2.20
N ALA A 123 2.13 -10.20 2.56
CA ALA A 123 3.56 -10.24 2.26
C ALA A 123 4.26 -11.42 2.96
N GLN A 124 3.92 -11.71 4.22
CA GLN A 124 4.50 -12.81 4.98
C GLN A 124 4.08 -14.21 4.52
N ARG A 125 2.93 -14.35 3.82
CA ARG A 125 2.45 -15.65 3.34
C ARG A 125 3.26 -16.20 2.17
N ARG A 126 4.00 -15.36 1.44
CA ARG A 126 4.98 -15.84 0.45
C ARG A 126 6.21 -16.33 1.21
N ARG A 127 6.31 -17.65 1.38
CA ARG A 127 7.48 -18.34 1.95
C ARG A 127 8.72 -18.11 1.08
N GLU A 128 9.42 -17.00 1.27
CA GLU A 128 10.75 -16.81 0.73
C GLU A 128 11.65 -16.12 1.77
N LYS A 129 12.75 -16.84 2.10
CA LYS A 129 13.96 -16.46 2.84
C LYS A 129 13.97 -15.08 3.51
N ARG A 130 14.08 -15.04 4.86
CA ARG A 130 14.40 -13.85 5.69
C ARG A 130 13.98 -12.52 5.02
N SER A 131 12.68 -12.29 4.95
CA SER A 131 12.10 -11.08 4.38
C SER A 131 12.31 -9.90 5.33
N ALA A 132 13.09 -8.90 4.93
CA ALA A 132 13.12 -7.62 5.62
C ALA A 132 11.89 -6.81 5.17
N GLY A 133 11.03 -6.45 6.12
CA GLY A 133 9.84 -5.63 5.88
C GLY A 133 10.08 -4.19 6.32
N ILE A 134 9.91 -3.23 5.41
CA ILE A 134 9.99 -1.80 5.73
C ILE A 134 8.58 -1.21 5.60
N CYS A 135 7.98 -0.83 6.72
CA CYS A 135 6.72 -0.10 6.78
C CYS A 135 6.98 1.33 7.23
N PHE A 136 6.54 2.32 6.44
CA PHE A 136 6.80 3.72 6.77
C PHE A 136 5.72 4.67 6.24
N LYS A 137 5.66 5.85 6.86
CA LYS A 137 5.00 7.03 6.34
C LYS A 137 5.97 8.19 6.46
N THR A 138 6.20 8.91 5.36
CA THR A 138 6.94 10.18 5.38
C THR A 138 6.08 11.24 6.04
N THR A 139 6.09 11.26 7.36
CA THR A 139 5.51 12.35 8.16
C THR A 139 6.66 13.20 8.72
N CYS A 140 6.63 14.49 8.39
CA CYS A 140 7.53 15.53 8.88
C CYS A 140 7.65 15.46 10.42
N ARG A 141 8.86 15.12 10.92
CA ARG A 141 9.45 15.22 12.28
C ARG A 141 8.64 15.10 13.59
N SER A 142 7.31 15.07 13.64
CA SER A 142 6.54 15.13 14.90
C SER A 142 5.84 13.83 15.32
N CYS A 143 5.78 12.79 14.48
CA CYS A 143 5.09 11.53 14.80
C CYS A 143 6.03 10.38 15.25
N ALA A 144 7.30 10.64 15.52
CA ALA A 144 8.29 9.62 15.88
C ALA A 144 8.25 9.17 17.35
N SER A 145 7.10 9.26 18.02
CA SER A 145 6.96 8.81 19.41
C SER A 145 5.80 7.83 19.56
N GLU A 146 6.19 6.63 20.01
CA GLU A 146 5.41 5.57 20.64
C GLU A 146 4.79 4.49 19.71
N ASN A 147 5.50 3.36 19.68
CA ASN A 147 5.05 2.00 19.35
C ASN A 147 4.37 1.76 17.99
N CYS A 148 5.20 1.59 16.95
CA CYS A 148 4.88 0.70 15.84
C CYS A 148 5.69 -0.61 15.96
#